data_AF-A0A6M1SNB9-F1
#
_entry.id   AF-A0A6M1SNB9-F1
#
_cell.length_a   1.000
_cell.length_b   1.000
_cell.length_c   1.000
_cell.angle_alpha   90.00
_cell.angle_beta   90.00
_cell.angle_gamma   90.00
#
_symmetry.space_group_name_H-M   'P 1'
#
loop_
_entity.id
_entity.type
_entity.pdbx_description
1 polymer ?
#
loop_
_entity_poly.entity_id
_entity_poly.type
_entity_poly.pdbx_seq_one_letter_code
_entity_poly.pdbx_strand_id
1 'polypeptide(L)'
;AVVAVFERYGYKMNVKFKDLVNLSLYAENSITSSVPDIKAINIMTGMHGLFTGYGTYVQKVSSDFGVDIFELCERLASRKLVASQEDIILEEASKLAKKAV
;
A
#
# COMPACT_ATOMS: atom_id res chain seq x y z
N ALA A 1 -6.83 17.25 0.95
CA ALA A 1 -6.70 17.82 2.31
C ALA A 1 -5.55 18.84 2.42
N VAL A 2 -4.32 18.53 1.98
CA VAL A 2 -3.13 19.38 2.19
C VAL A 2 -3.30 20.84 1.74
N VAL A 3 -3.70 21.07 0.47
CA VAL A 3 -3.89 22.44 -0.05
C VAL A 3 -4.94 23.22 0.74
N ALA A 4 -6.04 22.58 1.13
CA ALA A 4 -7.08 23.23 1.94
C ALA A 4 -6.54 23.69 3.31
N VAL A 5 -5.72 22.85 3.95
CA VAL A 5 -5.08 23.18 5.23
C VAL A 5 -4.12 24.35 5.05
N PHE A 6 -3.26 24.30 4.03
CA PHE A 6 -2.28 25.35 3.79
C PHE A 6 -2.93 26.69 3.47
N GLU A 7 -4.00 26.69 2.67
CA GLU A 7 -4.77 27.89 2.37
C GLU A 7 -5.42 28.46 3.63
N ARG A 8 -6.00 27.62 4.50
CA ARG A 8 -6.59 28.03 5.79
C ARG A 8 -5.57 28.71 6.72
N TYR A 9 -4.31 28.27 6.70
CA TYR A 9 -3.25 28.84 7.53
C TYR A 9 -2.45 29.95 6.83
N GLY A 10 -2.86 30.39 5.64
CA GLY A 10 -2.25 31.53 4.94
C GLY A 10 -0.89 31.22 4.29
N TYR A 11 -0.55 29.95 4.07
CA TYR A 11 0.66 29.59 3.35
C TYR A 11 0.55 30.01 1.87
N LYS A 12 1.58 30.70 1.36
CA LYS A 12 1.66 31.05 -0.06
C LYS A 12 1.91 29.81 -0.91
N MET A 13 1.05 29.59 -1.90
CA MET A 13 1.12 28.48 -2.84
C MET A 13 0.79 28.96 -4.25
N ASN A 14 1.27 28.24 -5.26
CA ASN A 14 0.91 28.46 -6.67
C ASN A 14 -0.30 27.61 -7.12
N VAL A 15 -1.08 27.11 -6.16
CA VAL A 15 -2.29 26.31 -6.39
C VAL A 15 -3.41 26.82 -5.48
N LYS A 16 -4.64 26.88 -6.00
CA LYS A 16 -5.84 27.24 -5.22
C LYS A 16 -6.63 26.00 -4.88
N PHE A 17 -7.21 25.96 -3.68
CA PHE A 17 -8.02 24.82 -3.24
C PHE A 17 -9.17 24.49 -4.21
N LYS A 18 -9.91 25.50 -4.67
CA LYS A 18 -11.03 25.33 -5.61
C LYS A 18 -10.60 24.63 -6.91
N ASP A 19 -9.49 25.07 -7.49
CA ASP A 19 -9.01 24.55 -8.77
C ASP A 19 -8.57 23.08 -8.63
N LEU A 20 -7.93 22.75 -7.50
CA LEU A 20 -7.56 21.36 -7.18
C LEU A 20 -8.78 20.45 -7.02
N VAL A 21 -9.84 20.91 -6.34
CA VAL A 21 -11.07 20.12 -6.15
C VAL A 21 -11.74 19.85 -7.49
N ASN A 22 -11.87 20.87 -8.35
CA ASN A 22 -12.45 20.69 -9.68
C ASN A 22 -11.65 19.68 -10.52
N LEU A 23 -10.32 19.75 -10.45
CA LEU A 23 -9.46 18.80 -11.15
C LEU A 23 -9.58 17.37 -10.59
N SER A 24 -9.70 17.20 -9.27
CA SER A 24 -9.93 15.89 -8.65
C SER A 24 -11.23 15.26 -9.15
N LEU A 25 -12.34 16.03 -9.13
CA LEU A 25 -13.64 15.55 -9.60
C LEU A 25 -13.60 15.19 -11.09
N TYR A 26 -12.88 15.95 -11.91
CA TYR A 26 -12.68 15.60 -13.32
C TYR A 26 -11.89 14.29 -13.46
N ALA A 27 -10.79 14.13 -12.74
CA ALA A 27 -9.97 12.92 -12.79
C ALA A 27 -10.76 11.67 -12.34
N GLU A 28 -11.53 11.80 -11.27
CA GLU A 28 -12.41 10.74 -10.75
C GLU A 28 -13.43 10.28 -11.79
N ASN A 29 -14.03 11.22 -12.53
CA ASN A 29 -15.08 10.92 -13.52
C ASN A 29 -14.54 10.51 -14.91
N SER A 30 -13.29 10.87 -15.25
CA SER A 30 -12.81 10.78 -16.63
C SER A 30 -11.47 10.07 -16.83
N ILE A 31 -10.69 9.85 -15.76
CA ILE A 31 -9.32 9.33 -15.86
C ILE A 31 -9.16 8.04 -15.06
N THR A 32 -9.60 8.02 -13.81
CA THR A 32 -9.35 6.90 -12.89
C THR A 32 -10.48 5.88 -12.92
N SER A 33 -10.15 4.59 -13.00
CA SER A 33 -11.12 3.50 -12.88
C SER A 33 -11.66 3.32 -11.45
N SER A 34 -10.89 3.74 -10.45
CA SER A 34 -11.26 3.66 -9.04
C SER A 34 -10.47 4.68 -8.22
N VAL A 35 -11.11 5.30 -7.24
CA VAL A 35 -10.43 6.16 -6.27
C VAL A 35 -9.54 5.32 -5.35
N PRO A 36 -8.25 5.67 -5.15
CA PRO A 36 -7.39 4.99 -4.19
C PRO A 36 -7.94 5.12 -2.77
N ASP A 37 -7.94 4.03 -2.02
CA ASP A 37 -8.37 3.97 -0.62
C ASP A 37 -7.39 3.14 0.22
N ILE A 38 -7.37 3.37 1.53
CA ILE A 38 -6.53 2.64 2.49
C ILE A 38 -7.23 1.34 2.87
N LYS A 39 -6.79 0.22 2.27
CA LYS A 39 -7.32 -1.11 2.60
C LYS A 39 -6.61 -1.68 3.84
N ALA A 40 -7.23 -2.66 4.48
CA ALA A 40 -6.66 -3.37 5.63
C ALA A 40 -5.24 -3.90 5.35
N ILE A 41 -4.99 -4.39 4.13
CA ILE A 41 -3.66 -4.87 3.73
C ILE A 41 -2.61 -3.74 3.68
N ASN A 42 -3.00 -2.51 3.31
CA ASN A 42 -2.08 -1.37 3.31
C ASN A 42 -1.68 -0.97 4.73
N ILE A 43 -2.64 -1.04 5.67
CA ILE A 43 -2.36 -0.81 7.10
C ILE A 43 -1.43 -1.89 7.62
N MET A 44 -1.74 -3.16 7.35
CA MET A 44 -0.96 -4.30 7.81
C MET A 44 0.50 -4.23 7.34
N THR A 45 0.74 -4.05 6.04
CA THR A 45 2.10 -3.96 5.51
C THR A 45 2.82 -2.70 6.02
N GLY A 46 2.11 -1.58 6.16
CA GLY A 46 2.64 -0.35 6.75
C GLY A 46 3.08 -0.52 8.21
N MET A 47 2.29 -1.22 9.03
CA MET A 47 2.63 -1.51 10.43
C MET A 47 3.85 -2.43 10.57
N HIS A 48 4.14 -3.24 9.56
CA HIS A 48 5.33 -4.09 9.49
C HIS A 48 6.54 -3.41 8.82
N GLY A 49 6.42 -2.15 8.40
CA GLY A 49 7.50 -1.42 7.73
C GLY A 49 7.82 -1.94 6.33
N LEU A 50 6.88 -2.64 5.69
CA LEU A 50 7.04 -3.13 4.33
C LEU A 50 6.71 -2.05 3.30
N PHE A 51 7.32 -2.15 2.12
CA PHE A 51 6.97 -1.29 0.99
C PHE A 51 5.49 -1.44 0.65
N THR A 52 4.75 -0.32 0.58
CA THR A 52 3.29 -0.32 0.45
C THR A 52 2.79 -0.98 -0.84
N GLY A 53 3.61 -0.95 -1.91
CA GLY A 53 3.33 -1.64 -3.17
C GLY A 53 3.24 -3.17 -3.05
N TYR A 54 3.74 -3.76 -1.96
CA TYR A 54 3.67 -5.20 -1.74
C TYR A 54 2.30 -5.70 -1.28
N GLY A 55 1.41 -4.82 -0.80
CA GLY A 55 0.17 -5.25 -0.13
C GLY A 55 -0.64 -6.27 -0.94
N THR A 56 -1.02 -5.93 -2.17
CA THR A 56 -1.81 -6.82 -3.03
C THR A 56 -1.07 -8.11 -3.38
N TYR A 57 0.25 -8.05 -3.55
CA TYR A 57 1.06 -9.21 -3.90
C TYR A 57 1.25 -10.16 -2.70
N VAL A 58 1.54 -9.64 -1.51
CA VAL A 58 1.61 -10.42 -0.25
C VAL A 58 0.29 -11.11 0.03
N GLN A 59 -0.83 -10.40 -0.13
CA GLN A 59 -2.16 -10.99 0.05
C GLN A 59 -2.42 -12.13 -0.94
N LYS A 60 -2.05 -11.94 -2.21
CA LYS A 60 -2.16 -12.99 -3.22
C LYS A 60 -1.29 -14.21 -2.87
N VAL A 61 -0.01 -14.01 -2.58
CA VAL A 61 0.93 -15.10 -2.28
C VAL A 61 0.55 -15.86 -1.01
N SER A 62 0.12 -15.16 0.05
CA SER A 62 -0.40 -15.79 1.26
C SER A 62 -1.60 -16.72 0.94
N SER A 63 -2.54 -16.25 0.12
CA SER A 63 -3.68 -17.05 -0.33
C SER A 63 -3.24 -18.24 -1.20
N ASP A 64 -2.35 -18.03 -2.17
CA ASP A 64 -1.89 -19.06 -3.11
C ASP A 64 -1.15 -20.21 -2.39
N PHE A 65 -0.38 -19.89 -1.34
CA PHE A 65 0.36 -20.87 -0.54
C PHE A 65 -0.40 -21.38 0.70
N GLY A 66 -1.58 -20.81 1.00
CA GLY A 66 -2.37 -21.17 2.18
C GLY A 66 -1.67 -20.87 3.51
N VAL A 67 -0.85 -19.82 3.56
CA VAL A 67 -0.06 -19.44 4.76
C VAL A 67 -0.67 -18.23 5.45
N ASP A 68 -0.48 -18.14 6.76
CA ASP A 68 -0.94 -16.99 7.54
C ASP A 68 -0.24 -15.69 7.07
N ILE A 69 -1.05 -14.67 6.79
CA ILE A 69 -0.56 -13.41 6.23
C ILE A 69 0.23 -12.59 7.26
N PHE A 70 -0.08 -12.70 8.55
CA PHE A 70 0.66 -12.00 9.60
C PHE A 70 2.05 -12.62 9.76
N GLU A 71 2.16 -13.95 9.85
CA GLU A 71 3.47 -14.62 9.92
C GLU A 71 4.31 -14.32 8.67
N LEU A 72 3.70 -14.28 7.47
CA LEU A 72 4.40 -13.88 6.25
C LEU A 72 4.90 -12.42 6.36
N CYS A 73 4.07 -11.47 6.78
CA CYS A 73 4.47 -10.07 6.96
C CYS A 73 5.63 -9.93 7.96
N GLU A 74 5.59 -10.64 9.09
CA GLU A 74 6.65 -10.64 10.11
C GLU A 74 7.99 -11.14 9.55
N ARG A 75 7.98 -12.23 8.78
CA ARG A 75 9.18 -12.75 8.13
C ARG A 75 9.77 -11.77 7.14
N LEU A 76 8.94 -11.17 6.30
CA LEU A 76 9.40 -10.16 5.34
C LEU A 76 9.97 -8.94 6.05
N ALA A 77 9.33 -8.48 7.13
CA ALA A 77 9.82 -7.35 7.93
C ALA A 77 11.18 -7.64 8.56
N SER A 78 11.37 -8.86 9.09
CA SER A 78 12.65 -9.29 9.67
C SER A 78 13.81 -9.24 8.67
N ARG A 79 13.52 -9.44 7.38
CA ARG A 79 14.49 -9.37 6.28
C ARG A 79 14.72 -7.96 5.74
N LYS A 80 13.97 -6.96 6.21
CA LYS A 80 14.10 -5.53 5.83
C LYS A 80 14.04 -5.32 4.31
N LEU A 81 13.03 -5.90 3.67
CA LEU A 81 12.86 -5.79 2.22
C LEU A 81 12.72 -4.32 1.78
N VAL A 82 13.37 -4.01 0.66
CA VAL A 82 13.14 -2.79 -0.12
C VAL A 82 12.29 -3.14 -1.34
N ALA A 83 11.79 -2.14 -2.06
CA ALA A 83 11.01 -2.35 -3.29
C ALA A 83 11.76 -3.22 -4.32
N SER A 84 11.01 -3.93 -5.19
CA SER A 84 11.53 -4.81 -6.25
C SER A 84 12.17 -6.13 -5.78
N GLN A 85 11.80 -6.62 -4.59
CA GLN A 85 12.24 -7.89 -4.01
C GLN A 85 11.07 -8.87 -3.83
N GLU A 86 10.17 -8.92 -4.80
CA GLU A 86 8.97 -9.76 -4.77
C GLU A 86 9.29 -11.27 -4.79
N ASP A 87 10.47 -11.65 -5.29
CA ASP A 87 10.98 -13.02 -5.26
C ASP A 87 11.15 -13.54 -3.83
N ILE A 88 11.56 -12.68 -2.89
CA ILE A 88 11.68 -13.04 -1.47
C ILE A 88 10.30 -13.31 -0.84
N ILE A 89 9.24 -12.65 -1.33
CA ILE A 89 7.86 -12.88 -0.85
C ILE A 89 7.43 -14.32 -1.17
N LEU A 90 7.70 -14.79 -2.39
CA LEU A 90 7.45 -16.18 -2.78
C LEU A 90 8.32 -17.15 -1.98
N GLU A 91 9.60 -16.82 -1.78
CA GLU A 91 10.54 -17.65 -1.02
C GLU A 91 10.04 -17.90 0.41
N GLU A 92 9.66 -16.84 1.14
CA GLU A 92 9.21 -16.97 2.54
C GLU A 92 7.85 -17.67 2.65
N ALA A 93 6.92 -17.42 1.71
CA ALA A 93 5.66 -18.14 1.67
C ALA A 93 5.84 -19.64 1.41
N SER A 94 6.76 -20.01 0.50
CA SER A 94 7.10 -21.41 0.24
C SER A 94 7.72 -22.09 1.46
N LYS A 95 8.62 -21.40 2.17
CA LYS A 95 9.21 -21.90 3.43
C LYS A 95 8.15 -22.09 4.52
N LEU A 96 7.21 -21.17 4.63
CA LEU A 96 6.09 -21.26 5.57
C LEU A 96 5.21 -22.48 5.29
N ALA A 97 4.78 -22.64 4.04
CA ALA A 97 3.92 -23.75 3.64
C ALA A 97 4.56 -25.13 3.93
N LYS A 98 5.87 -25.26 3.68
CA LYS A 98 6.62 -26.51 3.96
C LYS A 98 6.75 -26.86 5.44
N LYS A 99 6.60 -25.89 6.35
CA LYS A 99 6.68 -26.12 7.81
C LYS A 99 5.34 -26.59 8.41
N ALA A 100 4.23 -26.32 7.72
CA ALA A 100 2.89 -26.68 8.15
C ALA A 100 2.49 -28.13 7.78
N VAL A 101 3.29 -28.78 6.92
CA VAL A 101 3.18 -30.20 6.52
C VAL A 101 4.11 -31.05 7.36
#